data_AF-U2M5I6-F1
#
_entry.id   AF-U2M5I6-F1
#
_cell.length_a   1.000
_cell.length_b   1.000
_cell.length_c   1.000
_cell.angle_alpha   90.00
_cell.angle_beta   90.00
_cell.angle_gamma   90.00
#
_symmetry.space_group_name_H-M   'P 1'
#
loop_
_entity.id
_entity.type
_entity.pdbx_description
1 polymer ?
#
loop_
_entity_poly.entity_id
_entity_poly.type
_entity_poly.pdbx_seq_one_letter_code
_entity_poly.pdbx_strand_id
1 'polypeptide(L)' 'MMYTSNNFDVKAKAMRKGVKLYQIAQHCNISESTFNRKMRGKLSDADRQMFLKAIDEISAEAEKYYLGL' A
#
# COMPACT_ATOMS: atom_id res chain seq x y z
N MET A 1 -18.88 -6.76 1.43
CA MET A 1 -17.49 -7.22 1.17
C MET A 1 -16.77 -7.26 2.51
N MET A 2 -16.60 -8.46 3.10
CA MET A 2 -15.89 -8.62 4.38
C MET A 2 -14.39 -8.35 4.12
N TYR A 3 -13.90 -7.18 4.48
CA TYR A 3 -12.45 -7.00 4.58
C TYR A 3 -12.00 -7.84 5.77
N THR A 4 -11.28 -8.93 5.52
CA THR A 4 -10.58 -9.67 6.58
C THR A 4 -9.82 -8.64 7.42
N SER A 5 -10.09 -8.61 8.73
CA SER A 5 -9.68 -7.55 9.67
C SER A 5 -8.16 -7.38 9.83
N ASN A 6 -7.37 -8.18 9.12
CA ASN A 6 -5.92 -8.15 9.14
C ASN A 6 -5.37 -6.99 8.29
N ASN A 7 -4.37 -6.31 8.85
CA ASN A 7 -3.59 -5.25 8.22
C ASN A 7 -4.47 -4.08 7.69
N PHE A 8 -5.53 -3.76 8.45
CA PHE A 8 -6.49 -2.71 8.11
C PHE A 8 -5.85 -1.32 8.05
N ASP A 9 -4.86 -1.07 8.88
CA ASP A 9 -4.06 0.15 8.93
C ASP A 9 -3.40 0.49 7.58
N VAL A 10 -2.80 -0.50 6.90
CA VAL A 10 -2.19 -0.31 5.57
C VAL A 10 -3.28 0.03 4.54
N LYS A 11 -4.41 -0.70 4.57
CA LYS A 11 -5.55 -0.44 3.67
C LYS A 11 -6.16 0.94 3.90
N ALA A 12 -6.35 1.33 5.17
CA ALA A 12 -6.91 2.60 5.56
C ALA A 12 -6.00 3.76 5.16
N LYS A 13 -4.68 3.62 5.33
CA LYS A 13 -3.71 4.63 4.89
C LYS A 13 -3.72 4.77 3.37
N ALA A 14 -3.68 3.66 2.63
CA ALA A 14 -3.75 3.67 1.17
C ALA A 14 -5.01 4.39 0.67
N MET A 15 -6.17 4.05 1.26
CA MET A 15 -7.45 4.70 0.93
C MET A 15 -7.45 6.20 1.22
N ARG A 16 -6.96 6.64 2.39
CA ARG A 16 -6.86 8.06 2.76
C ARG A 16 -5.96 8.86 1.83
N LYS A 17 -4.92 8.23 1.30
CA LYS A 17 -3.94 8.83 0.40
C LYS A 17 -4.28 8.66 -1.09
N GLY A 18 -5.43 8.05 -1.40
CA GLY A 18 -5.84 7.78 -2.79
C GLY A 18 -5.00 6.73 -3.52
N VAL A 19 -4.15 5.99 -2.81
CA VAL A 19 -3.25 4.98 -3.37
C VAL A 19 -3.99 3.65 -3.53
N LYS A 20 -3.91 3.05 -4.72
CA LYS A 20 -4.47 1.72 -5.00
C LYS A 20 -3.53 0.62 -4.55
N LEU A 21 -4.08 -0.49 -4.06
CA LEU A 21 -3.28 -1.60 -3.51
C LEU A 21 -2.33 -2.23 -4.54
N TYR A 22 -2.71 -2.29 -5.82
CA TYR A 22 -1.83 -2.79 -6.87
C TYR A 22 -0.62 -1.88 -7.09
N GLN A 23 -0.76 -0.56 -6.89
CA GLN A 23 0.37 0.38 -7.01
C GLN A 23 1.41 0.12 -5.93
N ILE A 24 0.97 -0.22 -4.71
CA ILE A 24 1.87 -0.61 -3.61
C ILE A 24 2.66 -1.87 -4.00
N ALA A 25 1.99 -2.87 -4.58
CA ALA A 25 2.64 -4.11 -5.01
C ALA A 25 3.70 -3.83 -6.10
N GLN A 26 3.35 -3.04 -7.10
CA GLN A 26 4.27 -2.61 -8.17
C GLN A 26 5.46 -1.83 -7.62
N HIS A 27 5.22 -0.87 -6.72
CA HIS A 27 6.26 -0.04 -6.10
C HIS A 27 7.22 -0.85 -5.24
N CYS A 28 6.72 -1.87 -4.54
CA CYS A 28 7.54 -2.80 -3.77
C CYS A 28 8.19 -3.91 -4.62
N ASN A 29 8.02 -3.88 -5.95
CA ASN A 29 8.50 -4.89 -6.88
C ASN A 29 8.08 -6.33 -6.51
N ILE A 30 6.83 -6.49 -6.10
CA ILE A 30 6.20 -7.79 -5.78
C ILE A 30 4.94 -7.99 -6.60
N SER A 31 4.59 -9.26 -6.86
CA SER A 31 3.31 -9.56 -7.52
C SER A 31 2.13 -9.20 -6.62
N GLU A 32 1.00 -8.83 -7.23
CA GLU A 32 -0.26 -8.60 -6.50
C GLU A 32 -0.71 -9.85 -5.71
N SER A 33 -0.44 -11.04 -6.23
CA SER A 33 -0.69 -12.30 -5.52
C SER A 33 0.13 -12.42 -4.23
N THR A 34 1.40 -12.03 -4.26
CA THR A 34 2.29 -12.01 -3.09
C THR A 34 1.85 -10.97 -2.07
N PHE A 35 1.53 -9.77 -2.53
CA PHE A 35 0.98 -8.70 -1.69
C PHE A 35 -0.31 -9.17 -1.00
N ASN A 36 -1.27 -9.70 -1.76
CA ASN A 36 -2.54 -10.19 -1.23
C ASN A 36 -2.35 -11.34 -0.24
N ARG A 37 -1.40 -12.26 -0.49
CA ARG A 37 -1.04 -13.33 0.45
C ARG A 37 -0.52 -12.76 1.77
N LYS A 38 0.42 -11.81 1.71
CA LYS A 38 0.96 -11.12 2.90
C LYS A 38 -0.14 -10.39 3.67
N MET A 39 -1.02 -9.68 2.97
CA MET A 39 -2.12 -8.91 3.57
C MET A 39 -3.21 -9.76 4.24
N ARG A 40 -3.37 -11.03 3.87
CA ARG A 40 -4.29 -11.98 4.54
C ARG A 40 -3.69 -12.57 5.83
N GLY A 41 -2.36 -12.67 5.91
CA GLY A 41 -1.63 -13.21 7.07
C GLY A 41 -1.18 -12.15 8.08
N LYS A 42 -0.31 -12.55 9.01
CA LYS A 42 0.40 -11.64 9.91
C LYS A 42 1.53 -10.97 9.14
N LEU A 43 1.45 -9.65 8.99
CA LEU A 43 2.52 -8.88 8.36
C LEU A 43 3.73 -8.80 9.29
N SER A 44 4.93 -8.98 8.75
CA SER A 44 6.14 -8.64 9.49
C SER A 44 6.24 -7.13 9.63
N ASP A 45 6.92 -6.64 10.67
CA ASP A 45 7.12 -5.20 10.86
C ASP A 45 7.87 -4.57 9.68
N ALA A 46 8.81 -5.31 9.09
CA ALA A 46 9.54 -4.90 7.90
C ALA A 46 8.62 -4.74 6.67
N ASP A 47 7.78 -5.75 6.38
CA ASP A 47 6.80 -5.67 5.29
C ASP A 47 5.81 -4.53 5.51
N ARG A 48 5.36 -4.35 6.76
CA ARG A 48 4.44 -3.28 7.13
C ARG A 48 5.06 -1.91 6.86
N GLN A 49 6.28 -1.68 7.33
CA GLN A 49 6.96 -0.40 7.14
C GLN A 49 7.22 -0.14 5.66
N MET A 50 7.62 -1.16 4.91
CA MET A 50 7.81 -1.09 3.46
C MET A 50 6.53 -0.63 2.74
N PHE A 51 5.37 -1.24 3.05
CA PHE A 51 4.09 -0.86 2.43
C PHE A 51 3.63 0.54 2.83
N LEU A 52 3.80 0.91 4.11
CA LEU A 52 3.44 2.25 4.59
C LEU A 52 4.28 3.34 3.94
N LYS A 53 5.57 3.07 3.68
CA LYS A 53 6.49 3.96 2.98
C LYS A 53 6.12 4.09 1.51
N ALA A 54 5.84 2.97 0.84
CA ALA A 54 5.38 2.97 -0.55
C ALA A 54 4.11 3.82 -0.75
N ILE A 55 3.15 3.76 0.19
CA ILE A 55 1.95 4.61 0.13
C ILE A 55 2.31 6.11 0.17
N ASP A 56 3.25 6.51 1.03
CA ASP A 56 3.65 7.92 1.12
C ASP A 56 4.38 8.38 -0.14
N GLU A 57 5.25 7.53 -0.70
CA GLU A 57 6.01 7.82 -1.92
C GLU A 57 5.08 7.94 -3.14
N ILE A 58 4.17 6.99 -3.35
CA ILE A 58 3.20 7.03 -4.46
C ILE A 58 2.29 8.26 -4.33
N SER A 59 1.84 8.57 -3.12
CA SER A 59 1.00 9.75 -2.89
C SER A 59 1.73 11.05 -3.18
N ALA A 60 3.01 11.15 -2.78
CA ALA A 60 3.83 12.33 -3.03
C ALA A 60 4.14 12.50 -4.52
N GLU A 61 4.38 11.40 -5.23
CA GLU A 61 4.59 11.43 -6.68
C GLU A 61 3.33 11.85 -7.43
N ALA A 62 2.17 11.33 -7.04
CA ALA A 62 0.88 11.78 -7.57
C ALA A 62 0.66 13.27 -7.30
N GLU A 63 0.92 13.73 -6.07
CA GLU A 63 0.78 15.14 -5.70
C GLU A 63 1.69 16.06 -6.52
N LYS A 64 2.95 15.68 -6.73
CA LYS A 64 3.88 16.41 -7.63
C LYS A 64 3.33 16.49 -9.05
N TYR A 65 2.88 15.37 -9.60
CA TYR A 65 2.33 15.31 -10.95
C TYR A 65 1.11 16.23 -11.13
N TYR A 66 0.21 16.27 -10.14
CA TYR A 66 -0.97 17.13 -10.18
C TYR A 66 -0.66 18.62 -9.91
N LEU A 67 0.37 18.93 -9.12
CA LEU A 67 0.78 20.30 -8.82
C LEU A 67 1.79 20.87 -9.83
N GLY A 68 2.28 20.06 -10.78
CA GLY A 68 3.24 20.49 -11.79
C GLY A 68 4.62 20.88 -11.24
N LEU A 69 4.99 20.33 -10.08
CA LEU A 69 6.29 20.50 -9.42
C LEU A 69 7.28 19.42 -9.87
#